data_AF-A0A9D0P2M8-F1
#
_entry.id   AF-A0A9D0P2M8-F1
#
_cell.length_a   1.000
_cell.length_b   1.000
_cell.length_c   1.000
_cell.angle_alpha   90.00
_cell.angle_beta   90.00
_cell.angle_gamma   90.00
#
_symmetry.space_group_name_H-M   'P 1'
#
loop_
_entity.id
_entity.type
_entity.pdbx_description
1 polymer ?
#
loop_
_entity_poly.entity_id
_entity_poly.type
_entity_poly.pdbx_seq_one_letter_code
_entity_poly.pdbx_strand_id
1 'polypeptide(L)'
;MQSRRAAAEVLGKVCEGGSLSRVLPDILSAYPQELQARIQALSYGALRYYERLDFLLGQLLRKRLRQRDRIVEDILRIALFELIEARTPEHAIVNNAVKAARKARSWASGMVNASLRRFIRERGQLLALADHDTESHWLLPAWLLQHIQQAYPNDWQDCVNA
;
A
#
# COMPACT_ATOMS: atom_id res chain seq x y z
N MET A 1 12.39 -4.26 -8.74
CA MET A 1 11.23 -4.09 -9.66
C MET A 1 10.20 -5.22 -9.55
N GLN A 2 10.58 -6.48 -9.77
CA GLN A 2 9.63 -7.61 -9.85
C GLN A 2 8.80 -7.81 -8.57
N SER A 3 9.44 -7.74 -7.39
CA SER A 3 8.74 -7.97 -6.12
C SER A 3 7.60 -6.96 -5.84
N ARG A 4 7.74 -5.70 -6.26
CA ARG A 4 6.71 -4.67 -6.06
C ARG A 4 5.48 -4.92 -6.93
N ARG A 5 5.69 -5.32 -8.18
CA ARG A 5 4.60 -5.66 -9.09
C ARG A 5 3.84 -6.89 -8.57
N ALA A 6 4.56 -7.91 -8.12
CA ALA A 6 3.95 -9.09 -7.53
C ALA A 6 3.14 -8.74 -6.27
N ALA A 7 3.71 -7.94 -5.36
CA ALA A 7 3.01 -7.49 -4.16
C ALA A 7 1.79 -6.63 -4.48
N ALA A 8 1.85 -5.77 -5.50
CA ALA A 8 0.72 -4.98 -5.98
C ALA A 8 -0.39 -5.87 -6.59
N GLU A 9 -0.02 -6.95 -7.28
CA GLU A 9 -1.00 -7.92 -7.79
C GLU A 9 -1.67 -8.70 -6.66
N VAL A 10 -0.91 -9.11 -5.62
CA VAL A 10 -1.47 -9.71 -4.39
C VAL A 10 -2.48 -8.75 -3.76
N LEU A 11 -2.09 -7.49 -3.58
CA LEU A 11 -2.95 -6.46 -2.99
C LEU A 11 -4.25 -6.31 -3.77
N GLY A 12 -4.16 -6.13 -5.10
CA GLY A 12 -5.34 -5.97 -5.96
C GLY A 12 -6.29 -7.15 -5.87
N LYS A 13 -5.78 -8.39 -5.93
CA LYS A 13 -6.61 -9.61 -5.82
C LYS A 13 -7.28 -9.75 -4.46
N VAL A 14 -6.60 -9.36 -3.37
CA VAL A 14 -7.20 -9.39 -2.02
C VAL A 14 -8.30 -8.32 -1.89
N CYS A 15 -8.06 -7.11 -2.39
CA CYS A 15 -9.05 -6.04 -2.40
C CYS A 15 -10.28 -6.36 -3.29
N GLU A 16 -10.15 -7.27 -4.25
CA GLU A 16 -11.26 -7.80 -5.06
C GLU A 16 -12.01 -8.98 -4.39
N GLY A 17 -11.67 -9.31 -3.13
CA GLY A 17 -12.33 -10.35 -2.33
C GLY A 17 -11.57 -11.68 -2.26
N GLY A 18 -10.36 -11.74 -2.79
CA GLY A 18 -9.50 -12.92 -2.68
C GLY A 18 -8.93 -13.10 -1.27
N SER A 19 -8.86 -14.34 -0.78
CA SER A 19 -8.14 -14.62 0.47
C SER A 19 -6.63 -14.54 0.27
N LEU A 20 -5.92 -13.81 1.13
CA LEU A 20 -4.45 -13.71 1.10
C LEU A 20 -3.78 -15.08 1.19
N SER A 21 -4.32 -16.01 2.00
CA SER A 21 -3.76 -17.36 2.19
C SER A 21 -3.78 -18.21 0.92
N ARG A 22 -4.62 -17.86 -0.05
CA ARG A 22 -4.67 -18.49 -1.37
C ARG A 22 -3.92 -17.68 -2.42
N VAL A 23 -4.18 -16.37 -2.48
CA VAL A 23 -3.61 -15.47 -3.48
C VAL A 23 -2.09 -15.39 -3.40
N LEU A 24 -1.53 -15.33 -2.19
CA LEU A 24 -0.09 -15.12 -2.02
C LEU A 24 0.72 -16.33 -2.50
N PRO A 25 0.48 -17.58 -2.05
CA PRO A 25 1.19 -18.76 -2.58
C PRO A 25 1.10 -18.90 -4.11
N ASP A 26 -0.08 -18.68 -4.68
CA ASP A 26 -0.33 -18.75 -6.13
C ASP A 26 0.53 -17.75 -6.92
N ILE A 27 0.76 -16.55 -6.37
CA ILE A 27 1.64 -15.56 -6.99
C ILE A 27 3.10 -15.90 -6.75
N LEU A 28 3.48 -16.31 -5.53
CA LEU A 28 4.86 -16.61 -5.16
C LEU A 28 5.48 -17.72 -6.02
N SER A 29 4.69 -18.73 -6.42
CA SER A 29 5.17 -19.84 -7.26
C SER A 29 5.67 -19.41 -8.64
N ALA A 30 5.28 -18.22 -9.13
CA ALA A 30 5.73 -17.66 -10.39
C ALA A 30 7.07 -16.88 -10.28
N TYR A 31 7.64 -16.76 -9.08
CA TYR A 31 8.86 -15.97 -8.82
C TYR A 31 9.98 -16.80 -8.16
N PRO A 32 11.25 -16.45 -8.44
CA PRO A 32 12.41 -17.05 -7.78
C PRO A 32 12.36 -16.95 -6.26
N GLN A 33 12.86 -17.97 -5.56
CA GLN A 33 12.78 -18.11 -4.11
C GLN A 33 13.39 -16.91 -3.36
N GLU A 34 14.45 -16.31 -3.90
CA GLU A 34 15.14 -15.16 -3.31
C GLU A 34 14.28 -13.89 -3.29
N LEU A 35 13.27 -13.82 -4.17
CA LEU A 35 12.33 -12.70 -4.22
C LEU A 35 11.09 -12.91 -3.34
N GLN A 36 10.78 -14.17 -2.99
CA GLN A 36 9.52 -14.52 -2.34
C GLN A 36 9.38 -13.87 -0.96
N ALA A 37 10.42 -13.91 -0.14
CA ALA A 37 10.43 -13.27 1.18
C ALA A 37 10.13 -11.76 1.08
N ARG A 38 10.68 -11.08 0.07
CA ARG A 38 10.40 -9.65 -0.16
C ARG A 38 8.97 -9.42 -0.65
N ILE A 39 8.45 -10.26 -1.55
CA ILE A 39 7.07 -10.16 -2.03
C ILE A 39 6.11 -10.31 -0.84
N GLN A 40 6.32 -11.33 -0.04
CA GLN A 40 5.56 -11.62 1.17
C GLN A 40 5.57 -10.43 2.14
N ALA A 41 6.75 -9.92 2.50
CA ALA A 41 6.87 -8.79 3.42
C ALA A 41 6.13 -7.53 2.90
N LEU A 42 6.25 -7.23 1.61
CA LEU A 42 5.55 -6.09 0.99
C LEU A 42 4.04 -6.30 0.97
N SER A 43 3.56 -7.51 0.66
CA SER A 43 2.13 -7.82 0.65
C SER A 43 1.50 -7.71 2.03
N TYR A 44 2.11 -8.30 3.06
CA TYR A 44 1.60 -8.20 4.43
C TYR A 44 1.64 -6.77 4.94
N GLY A 45 2.73 -6.05 4.70
CA GLY A 45 2.86 -4.65 5.11
C GLY A 45 1.82 -3.75 4.44
N ALA A 46 1.66 -3.86 3.12
CA ALA A 46 0.70 -3.03 2.41
C ALA A 46 -0.76 -3.32 2.78
N LEU A 47 -1.10 -4.58 3.10
CA LEU A 47 -2.43 -4.94 3.59
C LEU A 47 -2.66 -4.44 5.01
N ARG A 48 -1.68 -4.59 5.91
CA ARG A 48 -1.76 -4.06 7.29
C ARG A 48 -1.95 -2.56 7.30
N TYR A 49 -1.24 -1.83 6.44
CA TYR A 49 -1.32 -0.37 6.36
C TYR A 49 -2.31 0.13 5.30
N TYR A 50 -3.23 -0.71 4.82
CA TYR A 50 -4.03 -0.39 3.64
C TYR A 50 -4.78 0.93 3.77
N GLU A 51 -5.51 1.15 4.87
CA GLU A 51 -6.28 2.38 5.09
C GLU A 51 -5.40 3.64 5.05
N ARG A 52 -4.24 3.58 5.72
CA ARG A 52 -3.26 4.68 5.69
C ARG A 52 -2.70 4.94 4.30
N LEU A 53 -2.35 3.88 3.58
CA LEU A 53 -1.81 3.99 2.22
C LEU A 53 -2.87 4.49 1.25
N ASP A 54 -4.14 4.09 1.43
CA ASP A 54 -5.24 4.54 0.61
C ASP A 54 -5.59 6.00 0.86
N PHE A 55 -5.61 6.43 2.13
CA PHE A 55 -5.76 7.84 2.50
C PHE A 55 -4.68 8.70 1.84
N LEU A 56 -3.40 8.32 2.01
CA LEU A 56 -2.27 9.05 1.41
C LEU A 56 -2.36 9.07 -0.11
N LEU A 57 -2.77 7.96 -0.74
CA LEU A 57 -2.98 7.92 -2.17
C LEU A 57 -4.09 8.89 -2.62
N GLY A 58 -5.17 9.02 -1.85
CA GLY A 58 -6.23 10.00 -2.05
C GLY A 58 -5.73 11.45 -1.99
N GLN A 59 -4.77 11.74 -1.11
CA GLN A 59 -4.13 13.06 -1.05
C GLN A 59 -3.20 13.34 -2.25
N LEU A 60 -2.62 12.29 -2.84
CA LEU A 60 -1.61 12.39 -3.90
C LEU A 60 -2.20 12.39 -5.31
N LEU A 61 -3.33 11.70 -5.52
CA LEU A 61 -4.01 11.60 -6.81
C LEU A 61 -5.14 12.62 -6.92
N ARG A 62 -5.23 13.31 -8.07
CA ARG A 62 -6.37 14.21 -8.35
C ARG A 62 -7.70 13.45 -8.45
N LYS A 63 -7.65 12.21 -8.93
CA LYS A 63 -8.80 11.32 -9.11
C LYS A 63 -8.32 9.88 -9.08
N ARG A 64 -9.16 8.99 -8.54
CA ARG A 64 -8.96 7.54 -8.62
C ARG A 64 -8.96 7.06 -10.07
N LEU A 65 -8.14 6.06 -10.34
CA LEU A 65 -8.00 5.45 -11.65
C LEU A 65 -9.18 4.51 -11.94
N ARG A 66 -9.41 4.26 -13.23
CA ARG A 66 -10.44 3.30 -13.66
C ARG A 66 -10.04 1.89 -13.23
N GLN A 67 -11.01 0.96 -13.12
CA GLN A 67 -10.76 -0.44 -12.73
C GLN A 67 -9.57 -1.06 -13.49
N ARG A 68 -9.54 -0.88 -14.81
CA ARG A 68 -8.49 -1.41 -15.68
C ARG A 68 -7.08 -0.93 -15.30
N ASP A 69 -6.94 0.17 -14.56
CA ASP A 69 -5.66 0.80 -14.22
C ASP A 69 -5.34 0.74 -12.72
N ARG A 70 -6.16 0.05 -11.90
CA ARG A 70 -5.96 -0.06 -10.44
C ARG A 70 -4.60 -0.61 -10.03
N ILE A 71 -3.99 -1.47 -10.85
CA ILE A 71 -2.62 -1.95 -10.61
C ILE A 71 -1.60 -0.82 -10.43
N VAL A 72 -1.82 0.35 -11.03
CA VAL A 72 -0.96 1.52 -10.86
C VAL A 72 -1.13 2.13 -9.47
N GLU A 73 -2.36 2.17 -8.95
CA GLU A 73 -2.63 2.58 -7.57
C GLU A 73 -1.98 1.61 -6.58
N ASP A 74 -2.07 0.31 -6.83
CA ASP A 74 -1.47 -0.70 -5.96
C ASP A 74 0.06 -0.60 -5.96
N ILE A 75 0.68 -0.34 -7.11
CA ILE A 75 2.12 -0.03 -7.20
C ILE A 75 2.47 1.21 -6.36
N LEU A 76 1.62 2.24 -6.37
CA LEU A 76 1.80 3.43 -5.53
C LEU A 76 1.68 3.09 -4.05
N ARG A 77 0.68 2.30 -3.63
CA ARG A 77 0.53 1.84 -2.23
C ARG A 77 1.77 1.06 -1.77
N ILE A 78 2.28 0.12 -2.58
CA ILE A 78 3.53 -0.60 -2.26
C ILE A 78 4.71 0.36 -2.12
N ALA A 79 4.86 1.33 -3.02
CA ALA A 79 5.96 2.27 -2.97
C ALA A 79 5.85 3.25 -1.79
N LEU A 80 4.65 3.69 -1.44
CA LEU A 80 4.39 4.52 -0.26
C LEU A 80 4.72 3.75 1.03
N PHE A 81 4.31 2.48 1.12
CA PHE A 81 4.68 1.62 2.24
C PHE A 81 6.20 1.54 2.43
N GLU A 82 6.96 1.28 1.36
CA GLU A 82 8.42 1.25 1.45
C GLU A 82 9.05 2.60 1.82
N LEU A 83 8.47 3.72 1.38
CA LEU A 83 8.96 5.06 1.73
C LEU A 83 8.68 5.41 3.19
N ILE A 84 7.59 4.90 3.77
CA ILE A 84 7.24 5.06 5.18
C ILE A 84 8.16 4.21 6.05
N GLU A 85 8.36 2.94 5.69
CA GLU A 85 9.24 2.02 6.42
C GLU A 85 10.72 2.43 6.39
N ALA A 86 11.13 3.30 5.45
CA ALA A 86 12.48 3.86 5.32
C ALA A 86 13.64 2.82 5.25
N ARG A 87 13.35 1.56 4.88
CA ARG A 87 14.36 0.48 4.78
C ARG A 87 15.12 0.42 3.46
N THR A 88 14.68 1.16 2.44
CA THR A 88 15.28 1.18 1.09
C THR A 88 15.52 2.65 0.68
N PRO A 89 16.62 2.98 0.00
CA PRO A 89 16.86 4.34 -0.47
C PRO A 89 15.70 4.87 -1.34
N GLU A 90 15.26 6.10 -1.08
CA GLU A 90 14.08 6.70 -1.70
C GLU A 90 14.16 6.71 -3.23
N HIS A 91 15.31 7.12 -3.78
CA HIS A 91 15.54 7.13 -5.23
C HIS A 91 15.39 5.73 -5.83
N ALA A 92 15.80 4.68 -5.12
CA ALA A 92 15.67 3.31 -5.57
C ALA A 92 14.20 2.86 -5.54
N ILE A 93 13.43 3.27 -4.53
CA ILE A 93 11.97 3.01 -4.47
C ILE A 93 11.27 3.69 -5.64
N VAL A 94 11.48 5.00 -5.84
CA VAL A 94 10.87 5.78 -6.93
C VAL A 94 11.22 5.17 -8.29
N ASN A 95 12.49 4.92 -8.57
CA ASN A 95 12.93 4.34 -9.84
C ASN A 95 12.30 2.97 -10.10
N ASN A 96 12.22 2.12 -9.08
CA ASN A 96 11.60 0.80 -9.22
C ASN A 96 10.09 0.88 -9.44
N ALA A 97 9.39 1.77 -8.75
CA ALA A 97 7.95 1.98 -8.90
C ALA A 97 7.62 2.52 -10.30
N VAL A 98 8.39 3.49 -10.80
CA VAL A 98 8.24 4.05 -12.15
C VAL A 98 8.44 2.97 -13.22
N LYS A 99 9.46 2.12 -13.07
CA LYS A 99 9.70 0.99 -13.99
C LYS A 99 8.56 -0.04 -13.93
N ALA A 100 8.07 -0.37 -12.75
CA ALA A 100 6.95 -1.30 -12.57
C ALA A 100 5.67 -0.75 -13.21
N ALA A 101 5.36 0.53 -12.95
CA ALA A 101 4.22 1.22 -13.52
C ALA A 101 4.31 1.28 -15.05
N ARG A 102 5.47 1.64 -15.61
CA ARG A 102 5.68 1.65 -17.08
C ARG A 102 5.38 0.29 -17.72
N LYS A 103 5.78 -0.81 -17.07
CA LYS A 103 5.52 -2.17 -17.57
C LYS A 103 4.04 -2.55 -17.48
N ALA A 104 3.31 -2.04 -16.49
CA ALA A 104 1.88 -2.27 -16.35
C ALA A 104 1.07 -1.37 -17.31
N ARG A 105 1.35 -0.06 -17.29
CA ARG A 105 0.71 0.99 -18.08
C ARG A 105 1.77 2.03 -18.47
N SER A 106 2.18 2.07 -19.74
CA SER A 106 3.27 2.92 -20.23
C SER A 106 3.10 4.40 -19.86
N TRP A 107 1.86 4.92 -19.97
CA TRP A 107 1.49 6.30 -19.64
C TRP A 107 1.67 6.66 -18.16
N ALA A 108 1.60 5.69 -17.24
CA ALA A 108 1.56 5.95 -15.80
C ALA A 108 2.92 6.35 -15.19
N SER A 109 4.02 6.14 -15.94
CA SER A 109 5.37 6.33 -15.41
C SER A 109 5.66 7.75 -14.91
N GLY A 110 5.21 8.77 -15.65
CA GLY A 110 5.35 10.18 -15.24
C GLY A 110 4.50 10.51 -14.01
N MET A 111 3.27 10.02 -13.96
CA MET A 111 2.35 10.21 -12.83
C MET A 111 2.92 9.60 -11.55
N VAL A 112 3.36 8.35 -11.59
CA VAL A 112 3.94 7.66 -10.43
C VAL A 112 5.18 8.40 -9.91
N ASN A 113 6.07 8.84 -10.80
CA ASN A 113 7.24 9.62 -10.39
C ASN A 113 6.82 10.94 -9.71
N ALA A 114 5.87 11.66 -10.29
CA ALA A 114 5.40 12.93 -9.74
C ALA A 114 4.75 12.75 -8.36
N SER A 115 3.87 11.76 -8.20
CA SER A 115 3.21 11.46 -6.92
C SER A 115 4.19 11.08 -5.83
N LEU A 116 5.15 10.18 -6.10
CA LEU A 116 6.11 9.75 -5.09
C LEU A 116 7.11 10.87 -4.72
N ARG A 117 7.56 11.66 -5.70
CA ARG A 117 8.41 12.84 -5.40
C ARG A 117 7.66 13.90 -4.62
N ARG A 118 6.36 14.08 -4.89
CA ARG A 118 5.51 14.95 -4.09
C ARG A 118 5.41 14.45 -2.66
N PHE A 119 5.12 13.16 -2.46
CA PHE A 119 5.09 12.55 -1.13
C PHE A 119 6.39 12.77 -0.35
N ILE A 120 7.54 12.56 -0.98
CA ILE A 120 8.85 12.76 -0.33
C ILE A 120 9.03 14.22 0.13
N ARG A 121 8.68 15.20 -0.70
CA ARG A 121 8.79 16.63 -0.34
C ARG A 121 7.79 17.05 0.75
N GLU A 122 6.58 16.53 0.69
CA GLU A 122 5.46 16.90 1.58
C GLU A 122 5.26 15.89 2.72
N ARG A 123 6.25 15.02 2.98
CA ARG A 123 6.09 13.84 3.85
C ARG A 123 5.52 14.18 5.21
N GLY A 124 6.12 15.14 5.91
CA GLY A 124 5.69 15.51 7.26
C GLY A 124 4.23 15.97 7.31
N GLN A 125 3.82 16.80 6.35
CA GLN A 125 2.44 17.29 6.27
C GLN A 125 1.45 16.17 5.93
N LEU A 126 1.78 15.32 4.95
CA LEU A 126 0.90 14.23 4.54
C LEU A 126 0.75 13.15 5.62
N LEU A 127 1.83 12.84 6.34
CA LEU A 127 1.76 11.93 7.48
C LEU A 127 0.97 12.53 8.64
N ALA A 128 1.14 13.82 8.93
CA ALA A 128 0.33 14.49 9.93
C ALA A 128 -1.16 14.46 9.58
N LEU A 129 -1.54 14.70 8.32
CA LEU A 129 -2.94 14.55 7.87
C LEU A 129 -3.44 13.11 8.05
N ALA A 130 -2.61 12.13 7.72
CA ALA A 130 -2.93 10.71 7.88
C ALA A 130 -3.10 10.29 9.36
N ASP A 131 -2.44 10.98 10.28
CA ASP A 131 -2.60 10.74 11.72
C ASP A 131 -3.89 11.35 12.30
N HIS A 132 -4.47 12.35 11.63
CA HIS A 132 -5.76 12.94 12.04
C HIS A 132 -6.97 12.21 11.44
N ASP A 133 -6.76 11.38 10.43
CA ASP A 133 -7.80 10.54 9.85
C ASP A 133 -7.95 9.24 10.65
N THR A 134 -9.17 8.90 11.05
CA THR A 134 -9.42 7.78 11.98
C THR A 134 -9.03 6.43 11.40
N GLU A 135 -9.42 6.13 10.15
CA GLU A 135 -9.14 4.83 9.53
C GLU A 135 -7.64 4.66 9.24
N SER A 136 -7.01 5.74 8.77
CA SER A 136 -5.58 5.81 8.52
C SER A 136 -4.72 5.77 9.81
N HIS A 137 -5.18 6.36 10.91
CA HIS A 137 -4.46 6.35 12.17
C HIS A 137 -4.49 4.95 12.81
N TRP A 138 -5.67 4.34 12.88
CA TRP A 138 -5.87 3.03 13.51
C TRP A 138 -5.64 1.83 12.57
N LEU A 139 -5.39 2.08 11.28
CA LEU A 139 -5.19 1.05 10.25
C LEU A 139 -6.38 0.09 10.10
N LEU A 140 -7.58 0.56 10.44
CA LEU A 140 -8.80 -0.23 10.49
C LEU A 140 -9.94 0.54 9.83
N PRO A 141 -10.84 -0.14 9.10
CA PRO A 141 -12.03 0.50 8.60
C PRO A 141 -12.94 0.90 9.78
N ALA A 142 -13.64 2.03 9.64
CA ALA A 142 -14.39 2.68 10.70
C ALA A 142 -15.44 1.76 11.33
N TRP A 143 -16.09 0.92 10.52
CA TRP A 143 -17.09 -0.03 11.01
C TRP A 143 -16.48 -1.03 12.00
N LEU A 144 -15.26 -1.54 11.74
CA LEU A 144 -14.63 -2.54 12.58
C LEU A 144 -14.13 -1.91 13.87
N LEU A 145 -13.53 -0.72 13.76
CA LEU A 145 -13.11 0.06 14.92
C LEU A 145 -14.28 0.32 15.87
N GLN A 146 -15.44 0.73 15.33
CA GLN A 146 -16.66 0.94 16.11
C GLN A 146 -17.14 -0.33 16.81
N HIS A 147 -17.09 -1.49 16.15
CA HIS A 147 -17.47 -2.76 16.77
C HIS A 147 -16.52 -3.13 17.92
N ILE A 148 -15.20 -2.93 17.76
CA ILE A 148 -14.22 -3.20 18.81
C ILE A 148 -14.42 -2.25 19.99
N GLN A 149 -14.64 -0.96 19.73
CA GLN A 149 -14.93 0.05 20.76
C GLN A 149 -16.18 -0.28 21.58
N GLN A 150 -17.21 -0.84 20.94
CA GLN A 150 -18.43 -1.28 21.63
C GLN A 150 -18.21 -2.55 22.45
N ALA A 151 -17.43 -3.51 21.94
CA ALA A 151 -17.16 -4.77 22.62
C ALA A 151 -16.17 -4.61 23.80
N TYR A 152 -15.21 -3.68 23.70
CA TYR A 152 -14.15 -3.45 24.68
C TYR A 152 -14.00 -1.97 25.06
N PRO A 153 -15.00 -1.31 25.69
CA PRO A 153 -15.00 0.15 25.86
C PRO A 153 -13.79 0.73 26.60
N ASN A 154 -13.19 -0.04 27.50
CA ASN A 154 -12.05 0.39 28.32
C ASN A 154 -10.68 -0.01 27.74
N ASP A 155 -10.63 -1.01 26.87
CA ASP A 155 -9.39 -1.68 26.43
C ASP A 155 -9.29 -1.78 24.88
N TRP A 156 -10.15 -1.08 24.15
CA TRP A 156 -10.19 -1.18 22.69
C TRP A 156 -8.89 -0.71 22.04
N GLN A 157 -8.18 0.27 22.62
CA GLN A 157 -6.90 0.73 22.10
C GLN A 157 -5.85 -0.40 22.14
N ASP A 158 -5.83 -1.20 23.20
CA ASP A 158 -4.89 -2.32 23.32
C ASP A 158 -5.22 -3.43 22.31
N CYS A 159 -6.51 -3.59 21.98
CA CYS A 159 -6.96 -4.53 20.98
C CYS A 159 -6.50 -4.17 19.55
N VAL A 160 -6.30 -2.88 19.26
CA VAL A 160 -5.95 -2.38 17.91
C VAL A 160 -4.47 -2.00 17.75
N ASN A 161 -3.72 -1.84 18.84
CA ASN A 161 -2.30 -1.46 18.83
C ASN A 161 -1.31 -2.65 18.74
N ALA A 162 -1.79 -3.89 18.53
CA ALA A 162 -0.98 -5.12 18.55
C ALA A 162 -0.23 -5.46 17.23
#